data_AF-A0A838WRF1-F1
#
_entry.id   AF-A0A838WRF1-F1
#
_cell.length_a   1.000
_cell.length_b   1.000
_cell.length_c   1.000
_cell.angle_alpha   90.00
_cell.angle_beta   90.00
_cell.angle_gamma   90.00
#
_symmetry.space_group_name_H-M   'P 1'
#
loop_
_entity.id
_entity.type
_entity.pdbx_description
1 polymer ?
#
loop_
_entity_poly.entity_id
_entity_poly.type
_entity_poly.pdbx_seq_one_letter_code
_entity_poly.pdbx_strand_id
1 'polypeptide(L)'
;RTWLISESNGILTGQITPSNPRWRSTPASSHAARARVARFNARCHTLCDAYEAGGDYDACVSAIRELEQEYGLVFEFCPEPEDLSWIPPEPPYEEYG
;
A
#
# COMPACT_ATOMS: atom_id res chain seq x y z
N ARG A 1 -2.11 61.58 -4.52
CA ARG A 1 -1.17 60.43 -4.43
C ARG A 1 -2.00 59.18 -4.55
N THR A 2 -1.87 58.44 -5.65
CA THR A 2 -2.59 57.19 -5.88
C THR A 2 -1.55 56.07 -5.92
N TRP A 3 -1.66 55.12 -4.99
CA TRP A 3 -0.82 53.92 -4.99
C TRP A 3 -1.54 52.83 -5.78
N LEU A 4 -0.82 52.20 -6.70
CA LEU A 4 -1.28 51.02 -7.42
C LEU A 4 -0.97 49.78 -6.57
N ILE A 5 -2.01 49.06 -6.18
CA ILE A 5 -1.88 47.74 -5.55
C ILE A 5 -1.86 46.72 -6.69
N SER A 6 -0.72 46.06 -6.87
CA SER A 6 -0.55 44.98 -7.84
C SER A 6 -0.97 43.67 -7.20
N GLU A 7 -2.01 43.02 -7.73
CA GLU A 7 -2.34 41.66 -7.31
C GLU A 7 -1.23 40.71 -7.74
N SER A 8 -0.62 40.03 -6.77
CA SER A 8 0.52 39.16 -6.97
C SER A 8 0.09 37.80 -7.54
N ASN A 9 -0.65 37.75 -8.65
CA ASN A 9 -1.11 36.49 -9.24
C ASN A 9 0.00 35.76 -10.04
N GLY A 10 1.25 35.86 -9.62
CA GLY A 10 2.43 35.30 -10.31
C GLY A 10 2.81 33.91 -9.79
N ILE A 11 3.47 33.09 -10.63
CA ILE A 11 3.92 31.71 -10.35
C ILE A 11 4.66 31.55 -9.00
N LEU A 12 5.31 32.62 -8.53
CA LEU A 12 6.05 32.64 -7.27
C LEU A 12 5.14 32.67 -6.03
N THR A 13 3.86 33.06 -6.13
CA THR A 13 2.97 33.11 -4.96
C THR A 13 2.84 31.77 -4.27
N GLY A 14 2.69 30.68 -5.02
CA GLY A 14 2.65 29.32 -4.44
C GLY A 14 3.94 28.90 -3.74
N GLN A 15 5.07 29.59 -3.96
CA GLN A 15 6.37 29.32 -3.33
C GLN A 15 6.62 30.19 -2.08
N ILE A 16 6.09 31.41 -2.06
CA ILE A 16 6.30 32.40 -0.99
C ILE A 16 5.10 32.58 -0.06
N THR A 17 3.96 31.92 -0.34
CA THR A 17 2.78 31.97 0.53
C THR A 17 3.13 31.38 1.90
N PRO A 18 3.05 32.16 3.00
CA PRO A 18 3.45 31.71 4.33
C PRO A 18 2.61 30.54 4.86
N SER A 19 1.37 30.40 4.39
CA SER A 19 0.39 29.46 4.93
C SER A 19 0.65 28.00 4.55
N ASN A 20 1.26 27.71 3.38
CA ASN A 20 1.63 26.32 3.04
C ASN A 20 2.68 26.22 1.90
N PRO A 21 3.95 26.59 2.14
CA PRO A 21 4.98 26.46 1.13
C PRO A 21 5.25 24.97 0.80
N ARG A 22 5.23 24.60 -0.48
CA ARG A 22 5.46 23.21 -0.96
C ARG A 22 6.79 22.58 -0.52
N TRP A 23 7.78 23.41 -0.15
CA TRP A 23 9.09 22.97 0.34
C TRP A 23 9.12 22.69 1.85
N ARG A 24 8.04 22.95 2.58
CA ARG A 24 7.89 22.62 4.02
C ARG A 24 7.57 21.13 4.22
N SER A 25 8.19 20.24 3.45
CA SER A 25 8.28 18.83 3.84
C SER A 25 9.48 18.72 4.76
N THR A 26 9.22 18.65 6.08
CA THR A 26 10.32 18.50 7.05
C THR A 26 10.87 17.08 6.96
N PRO A 27 12.17 16.85 7.23
CA PRO A 27 12.72 15.49 7.30
C PRO A 27 11.90 14.59 8.23
N ALA A 28 11.43 15.13 9.36
CA ALA A 28 10.55 14.44 10.30
C ALA A 28 9.23 13.95 9.65
N SER A 29 8.59 14.78 8.81
CA SER A 29 7.38 14.37 8.08
C SER A 29 7.66 13.24 7.08
N SER A 30 8.80 13.31 6.37
CA SER A 30 9.24 12.25 5.46
C SER A 30 9.59 10.94 6.19
N HIS A 31 10.20 11.04 7.37
CA HIS A 31 10.44 9.89 8.24
C HIS A 31 9.14 9.28 8.75
N ALA A 32 8.19 10.10 9.19
CA ALA A 32 6.89 9.62 9.64
C ALA A 32 6.10 8.93 8.51
N ALA A 33 6.13 9.49 7.29
CA ALA A 33 5.53 8.87 6.12
C ALA A 33 6.15 7.50 5.80
N ARG A 34 7.49 7.41 5.77
CA ARG A 34 8.20 6.14 5.57
C ARG A 34 7.93 5.13 6.68
N ALA A 35 7.86 5.58 7.94
CA ALA A 35 7.54 4.72 9.06
C ALA A 35 6.11 4.16 8.98
N ARG A 36 5.14 4.94 8.48
CA ARG A 36 3.78 4.44 8.22
C ARG A 36 3.78 3.32 7.19
N VAL A 37 4.46 3.51 6.06
CA VAL A 37 4.57 2.49 5.01
C VAL A 37 5.27 1.24 5.52
N ALA A 38 6.38 1.39 6.25
CA ALA A 38 7.11 0.25 6.81
C ALA A 38 6.27 -0.57 7.80
N ARG A 39 5.46 0.10 8.64
CA ARG A 39 4.55 -0.58 9.59
C ARG A 39 3.44 -1.34 8.88
N PHE A 40 2.88 -0.75 7.83
CA PHE A 40 1.87 -1.40 6.99
C PHE A 40 2.45 -2.66 6.35
N ASN A 41 3.58 -2.54 5.65
CA ASN A 41 4.22 -3.69 4.98
C ASN A 41 4.59 -4.79 5.99
N ALA A 42 5.12 -4.45 7.16
CA ALA A 42 5.46 -5.43 8.19
C ALA A 42 4.23 -6.22 8.65
N ARG A 43 3.09 -5.57 8.86
CA ARG A 43 1.83 -6.25 9.24
C ARG A 43 1.33 -7.16 8.14
N CYS A 44 1.33 -6.70 6.89
CA CYS A 44 0.90 -7.52 5.75
C CYS A 44 1.78 -8.76 5.58
N HIS A 45 3.11 -8.63 5.73
CA HIS A 45 4.00 -9.79 5.71
C HIS A 45 3.75 -10.75 6.87
N THR A 46 3.49 -10.27 8.10
CA THR A 46 3.13 -11.16 9.21
C THR A 46 1.84 -11.95 8.93
N LEU A 47 0.88 -11.37 8.20
CA LEU A 47 -0.33 -12.09 7.78
C LEU A 47 -0.03 -13.14 6.71
N CYS A 48 0.85 -12.81 5.75
CA CYS A 48 1.31 -13.77 4.73
C CYS A 48 2.07 -14.94 5.38
N ASP A 49 2.98 -14.67 6.30
CA ASP A 49 3.72 -15.71 7.04
C ASP A 49 2.77 -16.62 7.83
N ALA A 50 1.70 -16.06 8.42
CA ALA A 50 0.68 -16.83 9.12
C ALA A 50 -0.17 -17.70 8.17
N TYR A 51 -0.42 -17.23 6.96
CA TYR A 51 -1.06 -18.01 5.90
C TYR A 51 -0.17 -19.18 5.45
N GLU A 52 1.11 -18.91 5.14
CA GLU A 52 2.08 -19.94 4.75
C GLU A 52 2.24 -21.05 5.81
N ALA A 53 2.08 -20.70 7.10
CA ALA A 53 2.13 -21.66 8.21
C ALA A 53 0.90 -22.59 8.32
N GLY A 54 -0.09 -22.47 7.43
CA GLY A 54 -1.32 -23.27 7.43
C GLY A 54 -2.58 -22.47 7.77
N GLY A 55 -2.55 -21.15 7.56
CA GLY A 55 -3.71 -20.28 7.73
C GLY A 55 -4.68 -20.36 6.54
N ASP A 56 -5.86 -19.77 6.73
CA ASP A 56 -6.89 -19.67 5.69
C ASP A 56 -6.60 -18.49 4.74
N TYR A 57 -6.70 -18.74 3.43
CA TYR A 57 -6.48 -17.75 2.38
C TYR A 57 -7.48 -16.59 2.47
N ASP A 58 -8.77 -16.92 2.63
CA ASP A 58 -9.84 -15.92 2.62
C ASP A 58 -9.74 -15.00 3.84
N ALA A 59 -9.31 -15.56 4.98
CA ALA A 59 -9.05 -14.80 6.20
C ALA A 59 -7.85 -13.85 6.03
N CYS A 60 -6.76 -14.32 5.39
CA CYS A 60 -5.57 -13.50 5.13
C CYS A 60 -5.89 -12.33 4.19
N VAL A 61 -6.57 -12.59 3.07
CA VAL A 61 -6.95 -11.55 2.10
C VAL A 61 -7.91 -10.53 2.72
N SER A 62 -8.87 -10.99 3.53
CA SER A 62 -9.79 -10.07 4.24
C SER A 62 -9.04 -9.16 5.22
N ALA A 63 -8.11 -9.71 5.99
CA ALA A 63 -7.29 -8.93 6.91
C ALA A 63 -6.35 -7.93 6.19
N ILE A 64 -5.79 -8.30 5.03
CA ILE A 64 -5.00 -7.39 4.20
C ILE A 64 -5.88 -6.23 3.71
N ARG A 65 -7.11 -6.49 3.23
CA ARG A 65 -8.04 -5.44 2.78
C ARG A 65 -8.42 -4.45 3.90
N GLU A 66 -8.59 -4.95 5.12
CA GLU A 66 -8.83 -4.08 6.29
C GLU A 66 -7.63 -3.16 6.56
N LEU A 67 -6.40 -3.69 6.47
CA LEU A 67 -5.18 -2.91 6.64
C LEU A 67 -4.99 -1.86 5.52
N GLU A 68 -5.35 -2.21 4.28
CA GLU A 68 -5.33 -1.28 3.14
C GLU A 68 -6.27 -0.09 3.38
N GLN A 69 -7.47 -0.37 3.89
CA GLN A 69 -8.44 0.66 4.24
C GLN A 69 -7.99 1.53 5.42
N GLU A 70 -7.37 0.93 6.45
CA GLU A 70 -6.86 1.64 7.64
C GLU A 70 -5.69 2.57 7.27
N TYR A 71 -4.73 2.09 6.49
CA TYR A 71 -3.52 2.83 6.17
C TYR A 71 -3.65 3.71 4.92
N GLY A 72 -4.67 3.48 4.08
CA GLY A 72 -4.83 4.11 2.77
C GLY A 72 -3.69 3.76 1.81
N LEU A 73 -3.13 2.56 1.97
CA LEU A 73 -2.03 2.02 1.18
C LEU A 73 -2.51 0.73 0.51
N VAL A 74 -1.84 0.33 -0.57
CA VAL A 74 -2.13 -0.91 -1.29
C VAL A 74 -0.94 -1.84 -1.11
N PHE A 75 -1.21 -3.10 -0.77
CA PHE A 75 -0.16 -4.09 -0.61
C PHE A 75 0.17 -4.75 -1.95
N GLU A 76 1.43 -4.66 -2.39
CA GLU A 76 1.87 -5.17 -3.70
C GLU A 76 2.10 -6.69 -3.73
N PHE A 77 2.25 -7.33 -2.57
CA PHE A 77 2.59 -8.76 -2.46
C PHE A 77 1.41 -9.58 -1.92
N CYS A 78 0.21 -9.37 -2.44
CA CYS A 78 -0.94 -10.16 -2.05
C CYS A 78 -0.71 -11.64 -2.43
N PRO A 79 -0.98 -12.61 -1.54
CA PRO A 79 -0.83 -14.02 -1.89
C PRO A 79 -1.73 -14.37 -3.08
N GLU A 80 -1.13 -14.92 -4.13
CA GLU A 80 -1.88 -15.50 -5.26
C GLU A 80 -2.24 -16.94 -4.91
N PRO A 81 -3.46 -17.41 -5.24
CA PRO A 81 -3.81 -18.82 -5.08
C PRO A 81 -2.89 -19.67 -5.96
N GLU A 82 -2.40 -20.80 -5.43
CA GLU A 82 -1.51 -21.70 -6.18
C GLU A 82 -2.17 -22.11 -7.51
N ASP A 83 -1.53 -21.75 -8.63
CA ASP A 83 -1.99 -22.15 -9.96
C ASP A 83 -1.58 -23.61 -10.22
N LEU A 84 -2.44 -24.53 -9.78
CA LEU A 84 -2.26 -25.97 -9.98
C LEU A 84 -2.61 -26.44 -11.40
N SER A 85 -2.81 -25.54 -12.37
CA SER A 85 -3.17 -25.90 -13.75
C SER A 85 -2.12 -26.74 -14.48
N TRP A 86 -0.88 -26.75 -14.00
CA TRP A 86 0.21 -27.59 -14.53
C TRP A 86 0.12 -29.07 -14.11
N ILE A 87 -0.62 -29.40 -13.04
CA ILE A 87 -0.70 -30.77 -12.54
C ILE A 87 -1.52 -31.62 -13.51
N PRO A 88 -0.94 -32.69 -14.12
CA PRO A 88 -1.70 -33.58 -14.98
C PRO A 88 -2.86 -34.23 -14.20
N PRO A 89 -4.04 -34.41 -14.82
CA PRO A 89 -5.15 -35.09 -14.16
C PRO A 89 -4.70 -36.48 -13.70
N GLU A 90 -5.12 -36.88 -12.50
CA GLU A 90 -4.84 -38.22 -11.97
C GLU A 90 -5.30 -39.26 -13.00
N PRO A 91 -4.42 -40.20 -13.40
CA PRO A 91 -4.82 -41.24 -14.34
C PRO A 91 -6.00 -42.01 -13.72
N PRO A 92 -7.01 -42.43 -14.51
CA PRO A 92 -8.09 -43.24 -13.99
C PRO A 92 -7.50 -44.48 -13.32
N TYR A 93 -7.99 -44.79 -12.10
CA TYR A 93 -7.54 -45.96 -11.35
C TYR A 93 -7.81 -47.21 -12.19
N GLU A 94 -6.75 -47.81 -12.76
CA GLU A 94 -6.88 -49.09 -13.45
C GLU A 94 -7.14 -50.16 -12.40
N GLU A 95 -8.37 -50.64 -12.35
CA GLU A 95 -8.73 -51.82 -11.57
C GLU A 95 -8.03 -53.03 -12.20
N TYR A 96 -6.87 -53.40 -11.68
CA TYR A 96 -6.18 -54.64 -12.05
C TYR A 96 -7.02 -55.83 -11.57
N GLY A 97 -7.84 -56.37 -12.48
CA GLY A 97 -8.59 -57.62 -12.30
C GLY A 97 -7.74 -58.88 -12.43
#